data_AF-A0A2T2RFD9-F1
#
_entry.id   AF-A0A2T2RFD9-F1
#
_cell.length_a   1.000
_cell.length_b   1.000
_cell.length_c   1.000
_cell.angle_alpha   90.00
_cell.angle_beta   90.00
_cell.angle_gamma   90.00
#
_symmetry.space_group_name_H-M   'P 1'
#
loop_
_entity.id
_entity.type
_entity.pdbx_description
1 polymer ?
#
loop_
_entity_poly.entity_id
_entity_poly.type
_entity_poly.pdbx_seq_one_letter_code
_entity_poly.pdbx_strand_id
1 'polypeptide(L)'
;MLDGTLCQTYGSKQVVLFPPQATDSLYPFPIWVHLKHGLKLRACYSQVVDIKTINLDKFPKFKQAQKQQKTVTIKAGEVLYIPAGWWHEITTLEDAEMSCSVTRFWQVYPHSKKYLSWQRWRLIIGNLLALPKTSRPFFSALFQGDVKKIKEILYKI
;
A
#
# COMPACT_ATOMS: atom_id res chain seq x y z
N MET A 1 1.50 9.17 3.41
CA MET A 1 2.40 8.11 3.91
C MET A 1 2.78 8.47 5.34
N LEU A 2 2.76 7.50 6.26
CA LEU A 2 3.04 7.71 7.69
C LEU A 2 4.29 6.92 8.04
N ASP A 3 5.21 7.54 8.75
CA ASP A 3 6.27 6.81 9.41
C ASP A 3 5.75 6.34 10.77
N GLY A 4 6.36 5.30 11.32
CA GLY A 4 5.99 4.83 12.65
C GLY A 4 7.14 4.21 13.42
N THR A 5 7.00 4.22 14.74
CA THR A 5 7.83 3.44 15.66
C THR A 5 6.99 2.35 16.28
N LEU A 6 7.54 1.14 16.33
CA LEU A 6 7.04 0.02 17.12
C LEU A 6 7.87 -0.06 18.40
N CYS A 7 7.28 0.35 19.53
CA CYS A 7 7.93 0.31 20.84
C CYS A 7 7.47 -0.95 21.57
N GLN A 8 8.39 -1.86 21.86
CA GLN A 8 8.08 -3.11 22.54
C GLN A 8 8.09 -2.89 24.06
N THR A 9 6.97 -3.13 24.73
CA THR A 9 6.84 -2.90 26.19
C THR A 9 6.95 -4.19 27.00
N TYR A 10 6.49 -5.32 26.48
CA TYR A 10 6.56 -6.61 27.16
C TYR A 10 6.68 -7.78 26.17
N GLY A 11 7.47 -8.81 26.50
CA GLY A 11 7.73 -9.95 25.61
C GLY A 11 8.65 -9.60 24.44
N SER A 12 8.70 -10.46 23.43
CA SER A 12 9.52 -10.26 22.22
C SER A 12 8.74 -10.51 20.94
N LYS A 13 9.13 -9.79 19.87
CA LYS A 13 8.53 -9.92 18.54
C LYS A 13 9.62 -10.02 17.49
N GLN A 14 9.42 -10.88 16.52
CA GLN A 14 10.19 -10.91 15.29
C GLN A 14 9.46 -10.09 14.23
N VAL A 15 10.17 -9.14 13.63
CA VAL A 15 9.67 -8.29 12.57
C VAL A 15 10.47 -8.57 11.30
N VAL A 16 9.78 -9.03 10.25
CA VAL A 16 10.35 -9.22 8.92
C VAL A 16 9.96 -8.03 8.05
N LEU A 17 10.94 -7.21 7.69
CA LEU A 17 10.78 -5.99 6.90
C LEU A 17 11.13 -6.24 5.44
N PHE A 18 10.34 -5.70 4.53
CA PHE A 18 10.68 -5.64 3.10
C PHE A 18 10.65 -4.20 2.60
N PRO A 19 11.63 -3.82 1.77
CA PRO A 19 11.71 -2.48 1.24
C PRO A 19 10.57 -2.21 0.24
N PRO A 20 10.17 -0.94 0.02
CA PRO A 20 9.11 -0.59 -0.92
C PRO A 20 9.36 -1.08 -2.36
N GLN A 21 10.63 -1.23 -2.76
CA GLN A 21 11.03 -1.76 -4.06
C GLN A 21 10.61 -3.22 -4.29
N ALA A 22 10.41 -3.98 -3.21
CA ALA A 22 9.98 -5.38 -3.28
C ALA A 22 8.45 -5.55 -3.43
N THR A 23 7.68 -4.45 -3.52
CA THR A 23 6.21 -4.47 -3.57
C THR A 23 5.66 -5.42 -4.64
N ASP A 24 6.21 -5.42 -5.85
CA ASP A 24 5.73 -6.27 -6.94
C ASP A 24 5.94 -7.77 -6.65
N SER A 25 6.96 -8.10 -5.86
CA SER A 25 7.29 -9.46 -5.44
C SER A 25 6.48 -9.92 -4.21
N LEU A 26 5.74 -9.01 -3.56
CA LEU A 26 4.90 -9.26 -2.39
C LEU A 26 3.42 -9.42 -2.74
N TYR A 27 3.04 -9.31 -4.01
CA TYR A 27 1.68 -9.59 -4.49
C TYR A 27 0.58 -8.86 -3.70
N PRO A 28 0.57 -7.51 -3.69
CA PRO A 28 -0.49 -6.74 -3.03
C PRO A 28 -1.88 -7.07 -3.61
N PHE A 29 -2.93 -6.90 -2.80
CA PHE A 29 -4.29 -7.03 -3.32
C PHE A 29 -4.59 -5.94 -4.36
N PRO A 30 -5.24 -6.29 -5.49
CA PRO A 30 -5.63 -5.29 -6.50
C PRO A 30 -6.51 -4.20 -5.92
N ILE A 31 -6.33 -2.96 -6.38
CA ILE A 31 -7.10 -1.80 -5.90
C ILE A 31 -8.62 -1.97 -6.09
N TRP A 32 -9.05 -2.75 -7.07
CA TRP A 32 -10.47 -3.02 -7.29
C TRP A 32 -11.09 -3.84 -6.15
N VAL A 33 -10.33 -4.72 -5.51
CA VAL A 33 -10.77 -5.45 -4.30
C VAL A 33 -11.00 -4.44 -3.16
N HIS A 34 -10.10 -3.48 -3.00
CA HIS A 34 -10.26 -2.40 -2.00
C HIS A 34 -11.53 -1.56 -2.25
N LEU A 35 -11.83 -1.24 -3.51
CA LEU A 35 -13.04 -0.49 -3.89
C LEU A 35 -14.33 -1.30 -3.67
N LYS A 36 -14.34 -2.59 -4.07
CA LYS A 36 -15.52 -3.47 -3.96
C LYS A 36 -15.92 -3.75 -2.51
N HIS A 37 -14.95 -3.82 -1.60
CA HIS A 37 -15.20 -4.08 -0.17
C HIS A 37 -15.40 -2.80 0.65
N GLY A 38 -15.77 -1.69 0.00
CA GLY A 38 -16.11 -0.43 0.68
C GLY A 38 -14.94 0.18 1.43
N LEU A 39 -13.72 0.11 0.86
CA LEU A 39 -12.47 0.63 1.44
C LEU A 39 -12.05 -0.05 2.77
N LYS A 40 -12.73 -1.13 3.19
CA LYS A 40 -12.43 -1.84 4.44
C LYS A 40 -11.15 -2.70 4.35
N LEU A 41 -10.94 -3.37 3.22
CA LEU A 41 -9.75 -4.18 2.95
C LEU A 41 -8.68 -3.30 2.33
N ARG A 42 -7.65 -2.90 3.08
CA ARG A 42 -6.62 -2.01 2.54
C ARG A 42 -5.82 -2.71 1.44
N ALA A 43 -5.60 -2.05 0.30
CA ALA A 43 -4.75 -2.56 -0.78
C ALA A 43 -3.27 -2.74 -0.36
N CYS A 44 -2.89 -2.24 0.82
CA CYS A 44 -1.55 -2.39 1.42
C CYS A 44 -1.36 -3.69 2.20
N TYR A 45 -2.15 -4.73 1.92
CA TYR A 45 -1.92 -6.09 2.41
C TYR A 45 -1.41 -6.99 1.28
N SER A 46 -0.50 -7.89 1.63
CA SER A 46 0.04 -8.93 0.77
C SER A 46 -0.96 -10.10 0.66
N GLN A 47 -1.02 -10.74 -0.51
CA GLN A 47 -1.75 -12.00 -0.70
C GLN A 47 -1.01 -13.20 -0.11
N VAL A 48 0.28 -13.06 0.18
CA VAL A 48 1.09 -14.06 0.89
C VAL A 48 0.78 -13.95 2.39
N VAL A 49 0.08 -14.96 2.92
CA VAL A 49 -0.45 -14.97 4.29
C VAL A 49 0.58 -15.45 5.31
N ASP A 50 1.29 -16.53 5.00
CA ASP A 50 2.33 -17.10 5.86
C ASP A 50 3.66 -17.14 5.11
N ILE A 51 4.69 -16.55 5.71
CA ILE A 51 6.04 -16.47 5.15
C ILE A 51 6.78 -17.81 5.29
N LYS A 52 6.43 -18.63 6.30
CA LYS A 52 7.07 -19.92 6.58
C LYS A 52 6.59 -21.02 5.63
N THR A 53 5.31 -20.99 5.22
CA THR A 53 4.70 -22.03 4.39
C THR A 53 4.22 -21.48 3.03
N ILE A 54 5.13 -20.87 2.27
CA ILE A 54 4.77 -20.26 0.98
C ILE A 54 4.68 -21.31 -0.12
N ASN A 55 3.52 -21.35 -0.80
CA ASN A 55 3.39 -22.02 -2.08
C ASN A 55 4.06 -21.17 -3.18
N LEU A 56 5.28 -21.57 -3.55
CA LEU A 56 6.11 -20.88 -4.55
C LEU A 56 5.60 -21.04 -5.99
N ASP A 57 4.76 -22.04 -6.27
CA ASP A 57 4.12 -22.20 -7.58
C ASP A 57 3.10 -21.08 -7.82
N LYS A 58 2.39 -20.68 -6.76
CA LYS A 58 1.43 -19.57 -6.79
C LYS A 58 2.12 -18.20 -6.73
N PHE A 59 3.23 -18.09 -5.99
CA PHE A 59 3.94 -16.82 -5.75
C PHE A 59 5.44 -16.88 -6.11
N PRO A 60 5.80 -17.14 -7.38
CA PRO A 60 7.19 -17.40 -7.78
C PRO A 60 8.13 -16.21 -7.54
N LYS A 61 7.63 -14.97 -7.64
CA LYS A 61 8.43 -13.75 -7.45
C LYS A 61 8.79 -13.50 -5.99
N PHE A 62 8.18 -14.20 -5.04
CA PHE A 62 8.43 -13.99 -3.62
C PHE A 62 9.88 -14.28 -3.22
N LYS A 63 10.56 -15.20 -3.93
CA LYS A 63 12.00 -15.45 -3.74
C LYS A 63 12.85 -14.19 -3.91
N GLN A 64 12.42 -13.25 -4.77
CA GLN A 64 13.11 -11.97 -4.95
C GLN A 64 12.89 -11.04 -3.75
N ALA A 65 11.69 -11.04 -3.17
CA ALA A 65 11.41 -10.30 -1.94
C ALA A 65 12.23 -10.84 -0.76
N GLN A 66 12.34 -12.17 -0.61
CA GLN A 66 13.14 -12.80 0.45
C GLN A 66 14.61 -12.37 0.41
N LYS A 67 15.19 -12.16 -0.76
CA LYS A 67 16.58 -11.69 -0.89
C LYS A 67 16.79 -10.26 -0.36
N GLN A 68 15.73 -9.45 -0.32
CA GLN A 68 15.78 -8.06 0.12
C GLN A 68 15.22 -7.87 1.54
N GLN A 69 14.77 -8.95 2.18
CA GLN A 69 14.14 -8.89 3.49
C GLN A 69 15.17 -8.60 4.59
N LYS A 70 14.72 -7.93 5.64
CA LYS A 70 15.49 -7.72 6.86
C LYS A 70 14.69 -8.24 8.04
N THR A 71 15.27 -9.15 8.81
CA THR A 71 14.63 -9.68 10.01
C THR A 71 15.26 -9.05 11.24
N VAL A 72 14.42 -8.55 12.14
CA VAL A 72 14.84 -7.95 13.41
C VAL A 72 13.98 -8.52 14.52
N THR A 73 14.60 -8.98 15.59
CA THR A 73 13.87 -9.34 16.82
C THR A 73 13.95 -8.17 17.79
N ILE A 74 12.81 -7.69 18.26
CA ILE A 74 12.70 -6.65 19.28
C ILE A 74 12.28 -7.25 20.62
N LYS A 75 12.93 -6.81 21.69
CA LYS A 75 12.66 -7.17 23.08
C LYS A 75 12.06 -6.00 23.85
N ALA A 76 11.51 -6.27 25.03
CA ALA A 76 10.98 -5.24 25.91
C ALA A 76 12.02 -4.12 26.16
N GLY A 77 11.60 -2.87 25.97
CA GLY A 77 12.43 -1.67 26.06
C GLY A 77 13.02 -1.20 24.72
N GLU A 78 12.98 -2.04 23.68
CA GLU A 78 13.51 -1.68 22.36
C GLU A 78 12.45 -1.02 21.47
N VAL A 79 12.93 -0.18 20.55
CA VAL A 79 12.09 0.55 19.60
C VAL A 79 12.60 0.30 18.18
N LEU A 80 11.69 -0.14 17.31
CA LEU A 80 11.95 -0.28 15.88
C LEU A 80 11.29 0.86 15.12
N TYR A 81 12.10 1.59 14.36
CA TYR A 81 11.61 2.57 13.41
C TYR A 81 11.26 1.90 12.06
N ILE A 82 10.04 2.14 11.57
CA ILE A 82 9.52 1.63 10.32
C ILE A 82 9.16 2.82 9.42
N PRO A 83 9.96 3.09 8.37
CA PRO A 83 9.69 4.18 7.45
C PRO A 83 8.42 3.90 6.63
N ALA A 84 7.77 4.96 6.14
CA ALA A 84 6.57 4.80 5.33
C ALA A 84 6.81 3.97 4.07
N GLY A 85 5.82 3.14 3.73
CA GLY A 85 5.85 2.28 2.55
C GLY A 85 6.64 0.98 2.73
N TRP A 86 7.29 0.78 3.88
CA TRP A 86 7.91 -0.50 4.21
C TRP A 86 6.86 -1.54 4.57
N TRP A 87 6.97 -2.69 3.93
CA TRP A 87 6.19 -3.87 4.28
C TRP A 87 6.79 -4.50 5.52
N HIS A 88 5.93 -5.01 6.39
CA HIS A 88 6.38 -5.67 7.60
C HIS A 88 5.40 -6.79 7.97
N GLU A 89 5.96 -7.92 8.34
CA GLU A 89 5.27 -9.01 9.01
C GLU A 89 5.79 -9.07 10.44
N ILE A 90 4.88 -9.32 11.39
CA ILE A 90 5.20 -9.30 12.83
C ILE A 90 4.69 -10.60 13.43
N THR A 91 5.64 -11.44 13.85
CA THR A 91 5.38 -12.67 14.59
C THR A 91 5.74 -12.46 16.07
N THR A 92 4.83 -12.79 16.98
CA THR A 92 5.15 -12.88 18.41
C THR A 92 5.94 -14.16 18.66
N LEU A 93 7.07 -14.06 19.37
CA LEU A 93 7.87 -15.24 19.72
C LEU A 93 7.28 -15.91 20.97
N GLU A 94 7.20 -17.24 20.94
CA GLU A 94 6.48 -18.09 21.91
C GLU A 94 7.06 -18.07 23.33
N ASP A 95 8.27 -17.52 23.50
CA ASP A 95 8.95 -17.42 24.81
C ASP A 95 8.20 -16.51 25.82
N ALA A 96 7.16 -15.80 25.38
CA ALA A 96 6.31 -14.98 26.24
C ALA A 96 4.84 -15.36 26.08
N GLU A 97 4.20 -15.80 27.16
CA GLU A 97 2.73 -16.06 27.22
C GLU A 97 1.91 -14.84 26.77
N MET A 98 2.48 -13.63 26.87
CA MET A 98 1.87 -12.38 26.44
C MET A 98 2.92 -11.46 25.81
N SER A 99 2.53 -10.68 24.80
CA SER A 99 3.38 -9.65 24.20
C SER A 99 2.63 -8.34 24.03
N CYS A 100 3.24 -7.23 24.46
CA CYS A 100 2.66 -5.89 24.37
C CYS A 100 3.62 -4.94 23.66
N SER A 101 3.07 -4.13 22.76
CA SER A 101 3.81 -3.13 21.99
C SER A 101 2.93 -1.93 21.68
N VAL A 102 3.51 -0.75 21.70
CA VAL A 102 2.83 0.50 21.34
C VAL A 102 3.40 1.01 20.02
N THR A 103 2.54 1.16 19.02
CA THR A 103 2.93 1.76 17.74
C THR A 103 2.52 3.22 17.69
N ARG A 104 3.46 4.11 17.42
CA ARG A 104 3.18 5.53 17.18
C ARG A 104 3.41 5.85 15.72
N PHE A 105 2.38 6.39 15.06
CA PHE A 105 2.48 6.88 13.69
C PHE A 105 2.50 8.41 13.66
N TRP A 106 3.22 8.97 12.70
CA TRP A 106 3.20 10.40 12.42
C TRP A 106 3.33 10.68 10.92
N GLN A 107 2.80 11.82 10.49
CA GLN A 107 2.91 12.25 9.11
C GLN A 107 4.31 12.81 8.85
N VAL A 108 4.95 12.32 7.79
CA VAL A 108 6.22 12.87 7.33
C VAL A 108 5.99 13.61 6.04
N TYR A 109 5.92 14.93 6.13
CA TYR A 109 5.93 15.84 5.00
C TYR A 109 6.62 17.14 5.39
N PRO A 110 7.45 17.75 4.51
CA PRO A 110 7.49 19.20 4.49
C PRO A 110 6.14 19.67 3.92
N HIS A 111 5.36 20.39 4.72
CA HIS A 111 4.02 20.92 4.36
C HIS A 111 3.99 21.63 2.99
N SER A 112 5.12 22.18 2.53
CA SER A 112 5.26 22.91 1.25
C SER A 112 5.00 22.06 0.01
N LYS A 113 5.38 20.77 -0.02
CA LYS A 113 5.24 19.94 -1.23
C LYS A 113 3.81 19.49 -1.54
N LYS A 114 2.87 19.67 -0.61
CA LYS A 114 1.44 19.34 -0.82
C LYS A 114 0.79 20.26 -1.87
N TYR A 115 1.23 21.51 -1.94
CA TYR A 115 0.68 22.53 -2.83
C TYR A 115 1.65 22.90 -3.98
N LEU A 116 2.94 22.63 -3.86
CA LEU A 116 3.96 23.02 -4.86
C LEU A 116 4.44 21.88 -5.78
N SER A 117 3.79 20.71 -5.75
CA SER A 117 4.17 19.60 -6.64
C SER A 117 3.77 19.89 -8.09
N TRP A 118 4.75 20.23 -8.93
CA TRP A 118 4.57 20.43 -10.37
C TRP A 118 3.93 19.22 -11.06
N GLN A 119 4.28 17.99 -10.65
CA GLN A 119 3.68 16.78 -11.23
C GLN A 119 2.17 16.68 -10.97
N ARG A 120 1.71 17.14 -9.80
CA ARG A 120 0.30 17.15 -9.43
C ARG A 120 -0.48 18.23 -10.18
N TRP A 121 0.08 19.45 -10.26
CA TRP A 121 -0.54 20.52 -11.04
C TRP A 121 -0.56 20.22 -12.53
N ARG A 122 0.48 19.59 -13.09
CA ARG A 122 0.51 19.16 -14.49
C ARG A 122 -0.64 18.20 -14.84
N LEU A 123 -0.93 17.23 -13.97
CA LEU A 123 -2.06 16.31 -14.14
C LEU A 123 -3.41 17.03 -14.02
N ILE A 124 -3.57 17.90 -13.01
CA ILE A 124 -4.82 18.66 -12.81
C ILE A 124 -5.09 19.58 -14.00
N ILE A 125 -4.07 20.30 -14.47
CA ILE A 125 -4.15 21.19 -15.64
C ILE A 125 -4.40 20.39 -16.91
N GLY A 126 -3.70 19.27 -17.11
CA GLY A 126 -3.92 18.39 -18.26
C GLY A 126 -5.36 17.87 -18.33
N ASN A 127 -5.91 17.43 -17.19
CA ASN A 127 -7.30 16.99 -17.11
C ASN A 127 -8.27 18.16 -17.36
N LEU A 128 -8.04 19.33 -16.76
CA LEU A 128 -8.83 20.54 -17.01
C LEU A 128 -8.86 20.94 -18.49
N LEU A 129 -7.73 20.82 -19.20
CA LEU A 129 -7.64 21.13 -20.63
C LEU A 129 -8.24 20.04 -21.52
N ALA A 130 -8.33 18.79 -21.04
CA ALA A 130 -8.96 17.68 -21.77
C ALA A 130 -10.48 17.66 -21.61
N LEU A 131 -11.01 18.16 -20.49
CA LEU A 131 -12.45 18.19 -20.18
C LEU A 131 -13.34 18.80 -21.29
N PRO A 132 -13.00 19.92 -21.96
CA PRO A 132 -13.85 20.48 -23.02
C PRO A 132 -14.01 19.55 -24.22
N LYS A 133 -13.00 18.71 -24.51
CA LYS A 133 -13.01 17.79 -25.65
C LYS A 133 -13.69 16.46 -25.32
N THR A 134 -13.65 16.01 -24.06
CA THR A 134 -14.27 14.76 -23.62
C THR A 134 -15.68 14.93 -23.07
N SER A 135 -16.03 16.10 -22.54
CA SER A 135 -17.37 16.37 -21.96
C SER A 135 -18.49 16.34 -22.99
N ARG A 136 -18.33 17.00 -24.16
CA ARG A 136 -19.34 16.99 -25.23
C ARG A 136 -19.76 15.58 -25.68
N PRO A 137 -18.83 14.68 -26.07
CA PRO A 137 -19.19 13.32 -26.48
C PRO A 137 -19.72 12.46 -25.31
N PHE A 138 -19.25 12.71 -24.09
CA PHE A 138 -19.73 12.02 -22.89
C PHE A 138 -21.20 12.34 -22.60
N PHE A 139 -21.57 13.63 -22.56
CA PHE A 139 -22.96 14.03 -22.33
C PHE A 139 -23.88 13.57 -23.47
N SER A 140 -23.44 13.63 -24.73
CA SER A 140 -24.24 13.09 -25.84
C SER A 140 -24.48 11.58 -25.73
N ALA A 141 -23.48 10.80 -25.28
CA ALA A 141 -23.63 9.37 -25.08
C ALA A 141 -24.51 9.03 -23.87
N LEU A 142 -24.47 9.87 -22.82
CA LEU A 142 -25.33 9.77 -21.64
C LEU A 142 -26.81 9.97 -22.00
N PHE A 143 -27.13 11.00 -22.79
CA PHE A 143 -28.50 11.26 -23.26
C PHE A 143 -29.02 10.19 -24.22
N GLN A 144 -28.12 9.49 -24.94
CA GLN A 144 -28.47 8.39 -25.85
C GLN A 144 -28.55 7.02 -25.14
N GLY A 145 -28.16 6.92 -23.87
CA GLY A 145 -28.19 5.65 -23.10
C GLY A 145 -27.16 4.60 -23.54
N ASP A 146 -26.13 4.98 -24.31
CA ASP A 146 -25.17 4.04 -24.89
C ASP A 146 -24.00 3.73 -23.93
N VAL A 147 -24.22 2.69 -23.11
CA VAL A 147 -23.29 2.25 -22.06
C VAL A 147 -21.91 1.83 -22.61
N LYS A 148 -21.83 1.33 -23.85
CA LYS A 148 -20.55 0.92 -24.44
C LYS A 148 -19.66 2.12 -24.77
N LYS A 149 -20.25 3.16 -25.34
CA LYS A 149 -19.56 4.39 -25.72
C LYS A 149 -19.10 5.19 -24.51
N ILE A 150 -19.88 5.16 -23.42
CA ILE A 150 -19.50 5.72 -22.12
C ILE A 150 -18.26 5.00 -21.55
N LYS A 151 -18.23 3.67 -21.60
CA LYS A 151 -17.06 2.88 -21.15
C LYS A 151 -15.80 3.18 -21.97
N GLU A 152 -15.92 3.33 -23.29
CA GLU A 152 -14.80 3.70 -24.16
C GLU A 152 -14.23 5.09 -23.88
N ILE A 153 -15.09 6.07 -23.60
CA ILE A 153 -14.66 7.45 -23.29
C ILE A 153 -13.95 7.48 -21.92
N LEU A 154 -14.47 6.75 -20.92
CA LEU A 154 -13.86 6.66 -19.59
C LEU A 154 -12.53 5.90 -19.58
N TYR A 155 -12.29 5.01 -20.54
CA TYR A 155 -11.00 4.31 -20.68
C TYR A 155 -9.88 5.21 -21.20
N LYS A 156 -10.21 6.32 -21.90
CA LYS A 156 -9.25 7.26 -22.49
C LYS A 156 -8.84 8.42 -21.58
N ILE A 157 -9.47 8.54 -20.40
CA ILE A 157 -9.25 9.60 -19.39
C ILE A 157 -8.47 9.00 -18.23
#